data_AF-A0A2E7ARB1-F1
#
_entry.id   AF-A0A2E7ARB1-F1
#
_cell.length_a   1.000
_cell.length_b   1.000
_cell.length_c   1.000
_cell.angle_alpha   90.00
_cell.angle_beta   90.00
_cell.angle_gamma   90.00
#
_symmetry.space_group_name_H-M   'P 1'
#
loop_
_entity.id
_entity.type
_entity.pdbx_description
1 polymer ?
#
loop_
_entity_poly.entity_id
_entity_poly.type
_entity_poly.pdbx_seq_one_letter_code
_entity_poly.pdbx_strand_id
1 'polypeptide(L)'
;MSGKREEWQQQPLILSLSKESKMPELPEVENTRRNLVRAGLPGSTITGANITWANTVKKPSAAELAEGLKGRTIQDIERQGKYLILPLSGSGPTNFIIHLGMTGRLQVQP
;
A
#
# COMPACT_ATOMS: atom_id res chain seq x y z
N MET A 1 21.32 8.99 -60.06
CA MET A 1 22.40 9.06 -59.05
C MET A 1 22.15 10.26 -58.14
N SER A 2 22.36 10.07 -56.83
CA SER A 2 22.57 11.09 -55.79
C SER A 2 21.42 12.09 -55.59
N GLY A 3 20.63 12.02 -54.52
CA GLY A 3 21.12 12.10 -53.14
C GLY A 3 20.86 13.52 -52.64
N LYS A 4 19.57 13.86 -52.46
CA LYS A 4 19.11 15.15 -51.95
C LYS A 4 19.48 15.22 -50.46
N ARG A 5 20.40 16.12 -50.11
CA ARG A 5 20.80 16.45 -48.73
C ARG A 5 20.02 17.71 -48.35
N GLU A 6 19.03 17.54 -47.48
CA GLU A 6 18.30 18.54 -46.68
C GLU A 6 17.37 17.65 -45.84
N GLU A 7 17.32 17.65 -44.51
CA GLU A 7 17.01 18.78 -43.64
C GLU A 7 17.03 18.20 -42.21
N TRP A 8 17.74 18.80 -41.25
CA TRP A 8 17.59 18.49 -39.82
C TRP A 8 17.30 19.79 -39.08
N GLN A 9 16.07 20.29 -39.23
CA GLN A 9 15.51 21.23 -38.28
C GLN A 9 15.19 20.46 -37.00
N GLN A 10 15.79 20.91 -35.90
CA GLN A 10 15.51 20.41 -34.56
C GLN A 10 14.04 20.62 -34.22
N GLN A 11 13.29 19.53 -34.14
CA GLN A 11 11.97 19.49 -33.52
C GLN A 11 12.13 18.77 -32.17
N PRO A 12 11.70 19.38 -31.05
CA PRO A 12 11.82 18.74 -29.75
C PRO A 12 11.02 17.44 -29.75
N LEU A 13 11.62 16.38 -29.21
CA LEU A 13 11.01 15.09 -28.94
C LEU A 13 9.73 15.29 -28.11
N ILE A 14 8.59 15.44 -28.78
CA ILE A 14 7.29 15.17 -28.18
C ILE A 14 7.25 13.66 -28.03
N LEU A 15 7.63 13.20 -26.84
CA LEU A 15 7.57 11.81 -26.44
C LEU A 15 6.11 11.38 -26.46
N SER A 16 5.68 10.82 -27.60
CA SER A 16 4.45 10.06 -27.71
C SER A 16 4.57 8.83 -26.82
N LEU A 17 4.13 8.97 -25.57
CA LEU A 17 3.91 7.85 -24.66
C LEU A 17 2.47 7.35 -24.81
N SER A 18 2.19 6.72 -25.95
CA SER A 18 1.08 5.79 -26.04
C SER A 18 1.55 4.40 -25.64
N LYS A 19 1.51 4.12 -24.33
CA LYS A 19 1.26 2.78 -23.80
C LYS A 19 0.58 2.86 -22.43
N GLU A 20 -0.71 3.20 -22.48
CA GLU A 20 -1.66 2.83 -21.43
C GLU A 20 -1.64 1.30 -21.24
N SER A 21 -1.78 0.83 -19.99
CA SER A 21 -1.87 -0.57 -19.52
C SER A 21 -0.57 -1.21 -18.99
N LYS A 22 -0.28 -1.04 -17.69
CA LYS A 22 0.13 -2.12 -16.75
C LYS A 22 0.55 -1.54 -15.40
N MET A 23 -0.39 -1.28 -14.50
CA MET A 23 -0.20 -1.53 -13.06
C MET A 23 -1.60 -1.72 -12.42
N PRO A 24 -2.21 -2.91 -12.50
CA PRO A 24 -3.45 -3.19 -11.78
C PRO A 24 -3.27 -3.18 -10.24
N GLU A 25 -2.07 -3.53 -9.75
CA GLU A 25 -1.86 -3.73 -8.30
C GLU A 25 -1.74 -2.44 -7.48
N LEU A 26 -1.16 -1.36 -8.01
CA LEU A 26 -1.07 -0.09 -7.26
C LEU A 26 -2.44 0.59 -7.05
N PRO A 27 -3.32 0.67 -8.06
CA PRO A 27 -4.71 1.09 -7.87
C PRO A 27 -5.46 0.23 -6.87
N GLU A 28 -5.20 -1.08 -6.82
CA GLU A 28 -5.89 -1.99 -5.89
C GLU A 28 -5.50 -1.75 -4.43
N VAL A 29 -4.21 -1.53 -4.15
CA VAL A 29 -3.75 -1.16 -2.80
C VAL A 29 -4.34 0.20 -2.40
N GLU A 30 -4.38 1.17 -3.31
CA GLU A 30 -5.01 2.48 -3.03
C GLU A 30 -6.52 2.36 -2.83
N ASN A 31 -7.21 1.52 -3.60
CA ASN A 31 -8.62 1.21 -3.39
C ASN A 31 -8.84 0.59 -2.01
N THR A 32 -8.01 -0.38 -1.63
CA THR A 32 -8.06 -1.01 -0.30
C THR A 32 -7.89 0.04 0.79
N ARG A 33 -6.89 0.93 0.67
CA ARG A 33 -6.67 2.04 1.60
C ARG A 33 -7.93 2.91 1.75
N ARG A 34 -8.51 3.36 0.64
CA ARG A 34 -9.73 4.18 0.64
C ARG A 34 -10.92 3.46 1.27
N ASN A 35 -11.09 2.16 0.99
CA ASN A 35 -12.18 1.38 1.55
C ASN A 35 -12.05 1.23 3.07
N LEU A 36 -10.85 0.99 3.58
CA LEU A 36 -10.60 0.91 5.01
C LEU A 36 -10.86 2.25 5.71
N VAL A 37 -10.44 3.37 5.11
CA VAL A 37 -10.74 4.72 5.64
C VAL A 37 -12.24 4.97 5.67
N ARG A 38 -12.96 4.66 4.58
CA ARG A 38 -14.43 4.81 4.49
C ARG A 38 -15.17 3.92 5.50
N ALA A 39 -14.60 2.78 5.86
CA ALA A 39 -15.13 1.90 6.88
C ALA A 39 -14.89 2.41 8.32
N GLY A 40 -14.22 3.56 8.51
CA GLY A 40 -14.03 4.17 9.82
C GLY A 40 -12.89 3.57 10.65
N LEU A 41 -11.90 2.93 10.00
CA LEU A 41 -10.75 2.39 10.73
C LEU A 41 -9.89 3.46 11.44
N PRO A 42 -9.59 4.63 10.84
CA PRO A 42 -8.90 5.70 11.55
C PRO A 42 -9.67 6.14 12.80
N GLY A 43 -8.97 6.28 13.92
CA GLY A 43 -9.54 6.54 15.24
C GLY A 43 -10.01 5.29 16.00
N SER A 44 -10.02 4.11 15.37
CA SER A 44 -10.40 2.87 16.05
C SER A 44 -9.29 2.31 16.92
N THR A 45 -9.64 1.81 18.11
CA THR A 45 -8.73 1.14 19.03
C THR A 45 -8.75 -0.37 18.84
N ILE A 46 -7.58 -0.96 18.64
CA ILE A 46 -7.40 -2.40 18.48
C ILE A 46 -7.55 -3.07 19.86
N THR A 47 -8.57 -3.92 20.02
CA THR A 47 -8.81 -4.64 21.28
C THR A 47 -7.99 -5.93 21.41
N GLY A 48 -7.57 -6.48 20.28
CA GLY A 48 -6.70 -7.65 20.17
C GLY A 48 -6.50 -8.07 18.73
N ALA A 49 -5.57 -8.99 18.50
CA ALA A 49 -5.31 -9.57 17.18
C ALA A 49 -5.26 -11.10 17.28
N ASN A 50 -6.02 -11.78 16.43
CA ASN A 50 -5.97 -13.24 16.32
C ASN A 50 -5.23 -13.62 15.04
N ILE A 51 -4.05 -14.24 15.18
CA ILE A 51 -3.18 -14.58 14.06
C ILE A 51 -3.16 -16.10 13.91
N THR A 52 -3.93 -16.61 12.95
CA THR A 52 -4.09 -18.05 12.71
C THR A 52 -2.93 -18.66 11.92
N TRP A 53 -2.19 -17.85 11.16
CA TRP A 53 -1.05 -18.30 10.38
C TRP A 53 0.18 -17.43 10.62
N ALA A 54 1.06 -17.90 11.52
CA ALA A 54 2.24 -17.17 11.98
C ALA A 54 3.20 -16.76 10.86
N ASN A 55 3.31 -17.55 9.77
CA ASN A 55 4.18 -17.24 8.63
C ASN A 55 3.79 -15.96 7.87
N THR A 56 2.58 -15.43 8.10
CA THR A 56 2.15 -14.14 7.55
C THR A 56 2.93 -12.98 8.18
N VAL A 57 3.40 -13.16 9.42
CA VAL A 57 4.15 -12.14 10.15
C VAL A 57 5.63 -12.32 9.90
N LYS A 58 6.24 -11.35 9.21
CA LYS A 58 7.68 -11.39 8.95
C LYS A 58 8.50 -10.99 10.17
N LYS A 59 8.12 -9.87 10.79
CA LYS A 59 8.75 -9.29 11.98
C LYS A 59 7.70 -8.43 12.69
N PRO A 60 7.63 -8.42 14.04
CA PRO A 60 8.30 -9.33 14.98
C PRO A 60 7.69 -10.76 14.93
N SER A 61 7.72 -11.56 15.99
CA SER A 61 6.91 -12.78 16.04
C SER A 61 5.40 -12.47 16.05
N ALA A 62 4.56 -13.45 15.73
CA ALA A 62 3.11 -13.27 15.73
C ALA A 62 2.57 -12.89 17.13
N ALA A 63 3.11 -13.50 18.19
CA ALA A 63 2.71 -13.18 19.56
C ALA A 63 3.10 -11.75 19.96
N GLU A 64 4.33 -11.34 19.64
CA GLU A 64 4.80 -9.96 19.90
C GLU A 64 4.01 -8.93 19.10
N LEU A 65 3.63 -9.25 17.86
CA LEU A 65 2.77 -8.38 17.06
C LEU A 65 1.39 -8.24 17.71
N ALA A 66 0.77 -9.34 18.12
CA ALA A 66 -0.56 -9.31 18.73
C ALA A 66 -0.58 -8.47 20.01
N GLU A 67 0.41 -8.66 20.89
CA GLU A 67 0.56 -7.85 22.11
C GLU A 67 0.88 -6.39 21.78
N GLY A 68 1.77 -6.13 20.81
CA GLY A 68 2.14 -4.78 20.41
C GLY A 68 1.01 -3.97 19.78
N LEU A 69 0.00 -4.64 19.21
CA LEU A 69 -1.19 -4.00 18.63
C LEU A 69 -2.28 -3.72 19.68
N LYS A 70 -2.34 -4.50 20.76
CA LYS A 70 -3.42 -4.42 21.74
C LYS A 70 -3.45 -3.05 22.44
N GLY A 71 -4.63 -2.43 22.49
CA GLY A 71 -4.86 -1.12 23.08
C GLY A 71 -4.35 0.06 22.24
N ARG A 72 -3.81 -0.17 21.03
CA ARG A 72 -3.32 0.89 20.14
C ARG A 72 -4.46 1.44 19.29
N THR A 73 -4.45 2.74 19.05
CA THR A 73 -5.39 3.40 18.14
C THR A 73 -4.74 3.61 16.77
N ILE A 74 -5.42 3.16 15.71
CA ILE A 74 -5.03 3.42 14.33
C ILE A 74 -5.25 4.90 14.03
N GLN A 75 -4.19 5.64 13.73
CA GLN A 75 -4.27 7.08 13.51
C GLN A 75 -4.71 7.41 12.08
N ASP A 76 -4.18 6.67 11.11
CA ASP A 76 -4.50 6.84 9.70
C ASP A 76 -4.21 5.54 8.92
N ILE A 77 -4.45 5.57 7.62
CA ILE A 77 -4.06 4.52 6.68
C ILE A 77 -3.42 5.18 5.47
N GLU A 78 -2.12 4.99 5.36
CA GLU A 78 -1.27 5.49 4.31
C GLU A 78 -0.88 4.36 3.34
N ARG A 79 -0.43 4.74 2.14
CA ARG A 79 0.10 3.80 1.16
C ARG A 79 1.46 4.27 0.67
N GLN A 80 2.42 3.36 0.71
CA GLN A 80 3.73 3.55 0.09
C GLN A 80 4.00 2.39 -0.87
N GLY A 81 3.90 2.67 -2.18
CA GLY A 81 3.99 1.64 -3.20
C GLY A 81 2.94 0.54 -3.01
N LYS A 82 3.39 -0.68 -2.72
CA LYS A 82 2.58 -1.89 -2.50
C LYS A 82 2.32 -2.21 -1.02
N TYR A 83 2.65 -1.28 -0.13
CA TYR A 83 2.46 -1.43 1.31
C TYR A 83 1.36 -0.49 1.79
N LEU A 84 0.52 -1.00 2.68
CA LEU A 84 -0.33 -0.20 3.55
C LEU A 84 0.41 0.05 4.85
N ILE A 85 0.40 1.29 5.31
CA ILE A 85 1.05 1.72 6.55
C ILE A 85 -0.06 2.28 7.44
N LEU A 86 -0.22 1.70 8.63
CA LEU A 86 -1.19 2.12 9.61
C LEU A 86 -0.44 2.69 10.82
N PRO A 87 -0.30 4.02 10.95
CA PRO A 87 0.33 4.61 12.12
C PRO A 87 -0.50 4.32 13.39
N LEU A 88 0.19 4.07 14.50
CA LEU A 88 -0.40 3.66 15.78
C LEU A 88 -0.04 4.64 16.90
N SER A 89 -0.98 4.93 17.79
CA SER A 89 -0.78 5.83 18.93
C SER A 89 0.11 5.25 20.03
N GLY A 90 1.03 6.04 20.61
CA GLY A 90 1.75 5.76 21.86
C GLY A 90 3.21 5.32 21.66
N SER A 91 3.90 4.88 22.72
CA SER A 91 5.37 4.70 22.75
C SER A 91 5.94 3.41 22.15
N GLY A 92 5.11 2.43 21.79
CA GLY A 92 5.52 1.18 21.12
C GLY A 92 5.79 1.35 19.61
N PRO A 93 5.70 0.26 18.82
CA PRO A 93 5.83 0.33 17.36
C PRO A 93 4.91 1.41 16.79
N THR A 94 5.50 2.31 16.00
CA THR A 94 4.79 3.47 15.47
C THR A 94 3.89 3.12 14.29
N ASN A 95 4.19 2.03 13.59
CA ASN A 95 3.49 1.65 12.35
C ASN A 95 3.19 0.16 12.32
N PHE A 96 1.98 -0.18 11.89
CA PHE A 96 1.61 -1.51 11.45
C PHE A 96 1.59 -1.56 9.92
N ILE A 97 2.45 -2.41 9.34
CA ILE A 97 2.69 -2.43 7.89
C ILE A 97 2.15 -3.73 7.30
N ILE A 98 1.36 -3.60 6.24
CA ILE A 98 0.73 -4.74 5.55
C ILE A 98 1.17 -4.76 4.10
N HIS A 99 1.61 -5.93 3.65
CA HIS A 99 1.85 -6.24 2.24
C HIS A 99 0.89 -7.33 1.80
N LEU A 100 -0.03 -7.00 0.90
CA LEU A 100 -1.09 -7.92 0.47
C LEU A 100 -0.55 -9.08 -0.40
N GLY A 101 0.59 -8.90 -1.06
CA GLY A 101 1.04 -9.84 -2.08
C GLY A 101 0.05 -9.92 -3.24
N MET A 102 -0.03 -11.07 -3.90
CA MET A 102 -0.87 -11.24 -5.10
C MET A 102 -2.34 -11.52 -4.78
N THR A 103 -2.64 -12.15 -3.64
CA THR A 103 -3.99 -12.65 -3.31
C THR A 103 -4.49 -12.22 -1.94
N GLY A 104 -3.68 -11.50 -1.16
CA GLY A 104 -4.08 -10.99 0.14
C GLY A 104 -5.16 -9.93 -0.02
N ARG A 105 -6.14 -9.95 0.88
CA ARG A 105 -7.25 -9.00 0.92
C ARG A 105 -7.53 -8.56 2.35
N LEU A 106 -8.01 -7.34 2.52
CA LEU A 106 -8.49 -6.81 3.79
C LEU A 106 -9.97 -6.47 3.68
N GLN A 107 -10.72 -6.77 4.74
CA GLN A 107 -12.15 -6.50 4.83
C GLN A 107 -12.50 -6.09 6.26
N VAL A 108 -13.44 -5.15 6.39
CA VAL A 108 -14.04 -4.77 7.67
C VAL A 108 -15.39 -5.49 7.75
N GLN A 109 -15.66 -6.14 8.86
CA GLN A 109 -16.90 -6.86 9.12
C GLN A 109 -17.64 -6.17 10.29
N PRO A 110 -18.98 -6.10 10.24
CA PRO A 110 -19.79 -5.52 11.32
C PRO A 110 -19.78 -6.37 12.58
#